data_AF-A0A1V5ICU0-F1
#
_entry.id   AF-A0A1V5ICU0-F1
#
_cell.length_a   1.000
_cell.length_b   1.000
_cell.length_c   1.000
_cell.angle_alpha   90.00
_cell.angle_beta   90.00
_cell.angle_gamma   90.00
#
_symmetry.space_group_name_H-M   'P 1'
#
loop_
_entity.id
_entity.type
_entity.pdbx_description
1 polymer ?
#
loop_
_entity_poly.entity_id
_entity_poly.type
_entity_poly.pdbx_seq_one_letter_code
_entity_poly.pdbx_strand_id
1 'polypeptide(L)'
;MDEDETRAAPDGAPAAPAFEPLLYVHAVVVSALTAVVLMLWLALFYAVETALWENGFVESNRWMFPVICLPFSLAVGLLVKHLKAPTAMTESLTDSIAGDTSRIEWRRFPVSALQALVSLFSGAAVGPEGGLGLLASQVAAWYGHVLRIPAGRRPRLVYAGVASAYNGLLQNPLFTGVLGVELSETKAAGRTSLPANLIGGAVGYAVFLALGMPSLAGILGLEPVKYIRALDVLLILVTALLGIALAAVTAVLFKVATRVLGRFRDDVGRALAAGVVFSLAGAAAPILMFSGESQVQTVVEHPARYGAALLLVMALAKLALLAVAFRGGFLGGAIFPSIFALVCVALALDLVLPAADPTVLVAGMMVGFMVVMFRTPFMVILLTAFMLEASIDLLALIVLAVAAVLIVSPLLQRAAAKRTAPAEAPGGRDAG
;
A
#
# COMPACT_ATOMS: atom_id res chain seq x y z
N MET A 1 -13.91 -0.33 72.19
CA MET A 1 -13.06 0.61 71.44
C MET A 1 -12.10 -0.30 70.71
N ASP A 2 -12.14 -0.25 69.38
CA ASP A 2 -11.53 -1.19 68.42
C ASP A 2 -12.22 -2.58 68.44
N GLU A 3 -12.59 -3.23 67.34
CA GLU A 3 -12.01 -3.32 66.01
C GLU A 3 -13.03 -3.92 65.00
N ASP A 4 -12.70 -3.84 63.71
CA ASP A 4 -13.18 -4.65 62.58
C ASP A 4 -14.27 -4.07 61.65
N GLU A 5 -13.84 -3.20 60.74
CA GLU A 5 -14.49 -3.00 59.45
C GLU A 5 -13.48 -3.28 58.32
N THR A 6 -13.16 -4.54 58.10
CA THR A 6 -12.40 -4.97 56.91
C THR A 6 -13.33 -5.05 55.70
N ARG A 7 -13.65 -3.90 55.09
CA ARG A 7 -14.27 -3.85 53.76
C ARG A 7 -13.17 -3.84 52.69
N ALA A 8 -12.93 -5.01 52.10
CA ALA A 8 -12.12 -5.16 50.90
C ALA A 8 -12.65 -4.23 49.78
N ALA A 9 -11.79 -3.34 49.29
CA ALA A 9 -12.06 -2.53 48.11
C ALA A 9 -12.02 -3.42 46.86
N PRO A 10 -12.99 -3.30 45.93
CA PRO A 10 -13.04 -4.15 44.75
C PRO A 10 -11.96 -3.74 43.74
N ASP A 11 -11.43 -4.78 43.09
CA ASP A 11 -10.39 -4.80 42.08
C ASP A 11 -10.41 -3.65 41.04
N GLY A 12 -9.27 -2.95 40.98
CA GLY A 12 -8.55 -2.58 39.76
C GLY A 12 -9.35 -2.24 38.51
N ALA A 13 -10.11 -1.14 38.51
CA ALA A 13 -10.42 -0.46 37.25
C ALA A 13 -9.08 -0.01 36.60
N PRO A 14 -8.83 -0.27 35.30
CA PRO A 14 -7.64 0.25 34.64
C PRO A 14 -7.65 1.77 34.73
N ALA A 15 -6.65 2.33 35.41
CA ALA A 15 -6.51 3.77 35.57
C ALA A 15 -6.63 4.45 34.21
N ALA A 16 -7.52 5.44 34.10
CA ALA A 16 -7.64 6.26 32.91
C ALA A 16 -6.24 6.83 32.59
N PRO A 17 -5.76 6.75 31.33
CA PRO A 17 -4.43 7.23 31.00
C PRO A 17 -4.33 8.71 31.36
N ALA A 18 -3.39 9.06 32.25
CA ALA A 18 -3.13 10.44 32.63
C ALA A 18 -2.90 11.27 31.36
N PHE A 19 -3.59 12.41 31.25
CA PHE A 19 -3.43 13.32 30.12
C PHE A 19 -2.02 13.94 30.19
N GLU A 20 -1.17 13.64 29.20
CA GLU A 20 0.22 14.09 29.14
C GLU A 20 0.38 15.18 28.06
N PRO A 21 0.16 16.47 28.37
CA PRO A 21 0.15 17.55 27.37
C PRO A 21 1.48 17.67 26.61
N LEU A 22 2.61 17.44 27.28
CA LEU A 22 3.95 17.48 26.68
C LEU A 22 4.14 16.43 25.58
N LEU A 23 3.49 15.28 25.68
CA LEU A 23 3.58 14.23 24.66
C LEU A 23 2.94 14.67 23.34
N TYR A 24 1.83 15.40 23.40
CA TYR A 24 1.13 15.87 22.21
C TYR A 24 1.87 17.02 21.52
N VAL A 25 2.62 17.84 22.27
CA VAL A 25 3.57 18.79 21.68
C VAL A 25 4.63 18.06 20.87
N HIS A 26 5.21 16.99 21.43
CA HIS A 26 6.16 16.15 20.68
C HIS A 26 5.51 15.49 19.45
N ALA A 27 4.24 15.08 19.55
CA ALA A 27 3.50 14.54 18.41
C ALA A 27 3.33 15.56 17.27
N VAL A 28 3.04 16.83 17.58
CA VAL A 28 2.97 17.90 16.58
C VAL A 28 4.34 18.11 15.93
N VAL A 29 5.40 18.26 16.74
CA VAL A 29 6.74 18.57 16.25
C VAL A 29 7.31 17.43 15.39
N VAL A 30 7.18 16.17 15.85
CA VAL A 30 7.66 15.01 15.07
C VAL A 30 6.89 14.87 13.77
N SER A 31 5.60 15.19 13.75
CA SER A 31 4.77 15.11 12.54
C SER A 31 5.16 16.17 11.52
N ALA A 32 5.38 17.42 11.95
CA ALA A 32 5.85 18.49 11.08
C ALA A 32 7.25 18.18 10.51
N LEU A 33 8.17 17.74 11.36
CA LEU A 33 9.50 17.29 10.94
C LEU A 33 9.41 16.15 9.92
N THR A 34 8.60 15.13 10.19
CA THR A 34 8.45 13.97 9.31
C THR A 34 7.88 14.39 7.96
N ALA A 35 6.83 15.22 7.95
CA ALA A 35 6.25 15.74 6.71
C ALA A 35 7.28 16.49 5.87
N VAL A 36 8.06 17.39 6.47
CA VAL A 36 9.10 18.15 5.75
C VAL A 36 10.19 17.23 5.19
N VAL A 37 10.71 16.29 6.00
CA VAL A 37 11.76 15.36 5.55
C VAL A 37 11.28 14.50 4.39
N LEU A 38 10.08 13.94 4.49
CA LEU A 38 9.54 13.06 3.44
C LEU A 38 9.11 13.83 2.20
N MET A 39 8.64 15.07 2.36
CA MET A 39 8.37 15.92 1.22
C MET A 39 9.65 16.28 0.48
N LEU A 40 10.74 16.62 1.19
CA LEU A 40 12.04 16.84 0.54
C LEU A 40 12.51 15.59 -0.20
N TRP A 41 12.29 14.41 0.39
CA TRP A 41 12.61 13.14 -0.25
C TRP A 41 11.75 12.89 -1.50
N LEU A 42 10.44 13.16 -1.45
CA LEU A 42 9.52 13.06 -2.60
C LEU A 42 9.86 14.08 -3.70
N ALA A 43 10.15 15.32 -3.33
CA ALA A 43 10.53 16.37 -4.27
C ALA A 43 11.84 16.00 -4.99
N LEU A 44 12.82 15.44 -4.26
CA LEU A 44 14.04 14.90 -4.87
C LEU A 44 13.72 13.73 -5.81
N PHE A 45 12.85 12.81 -5.37
CA PHE A 45 12.42 11.68 -6.18
C PHE A 45 11.80 12.15 -7.51
N TYR A 46 10.74 12.96 -7.48
CA TYR A 46 10.09 13.45 -8.69
C TYR A 46 11.02 14.29 -9.56
N ALA A 47 11.83 15.18 -8.97
CA ALA A 47 12.77 16.01 -9.75
C ALA A 47 13.80 15.16 -10.52
N VAL A 48 14.34 14.12 -9.88
CA VAL A 48 15.30 13.21 -10.51
C VAL A 48 14.60 12.28 -11.50
N GLU A 49 13.40 11.80 -11.19
CA GLU A 49 12.60 10.97 -12.09
C GLU A 49 12.30 11.72 -13.40
N THR A 50 11.77 12.94 -13.32
CA THR A 50 11.53 13.80 -14.49
C THR A 50 12.83 14.08 -15.26
N ALA A 51 13.92 14.44 -14.58
CA ALA A 51 15.20 14.69 -15.26
C ALA A 51 15.75 13.44 -15.96
N LEU A 52 15.60 12.26 -15.35
CA LEU A 52 16.14 11.00 -15.84
C LEU A 52 15.29 10.39 -16.96
N TRP A 53 13.95 10.38 -16.80
CA TRP A 53 13.04 9.63 -17.66
C TRP A 53 12.23 10.51 -18.61
N GLU A 54 11.83 11.71 -18.21
CA GLU A 54 10.97 12.64 -18.98
C GLU A 54 11.81 13.65 -19.77
N ASN A 55 12.89 13.19 -20.37
CA ASN A 55 13.67 13.98 -21.32
C ASN A 55 13.51 13.42 -22.73
N GLY A 56 13.47 14.31 -23.73
CA GLY A 56 13.21 13.91 -25.12
C GLY A 56 14.21 12.90 -25.69
N PHE A 57 15.42 12.80 -25.12
CA PHE A 57 16.38 11.78 -25.50
C PHE A 57 15.95 10.38 -25.05
N VAL A 58 15.60 10.19 -23.76
CA VAL A 58 15.17 8.90 -23.22
C VAL A 58 13.84 8.47 -23.82
N GLU A 59 12.88 9.39 -23.95
CA GLU A 59 11.56 9.10 -24.54
C GLU A 59 11.66 8.62 -25.99
N SER A 60 12.58 9.20 -26.77
CA SER A 60 12.80 8.83 -28.18
C SER A 60 13.59 7.53 -28.35
N ASN A 61 14.30 7.08 -27.33
CA ASN A 61 15.28 5.99 -27.44
C ASN A 61 14.93 4.81 -26.52
N ARG A 62 14.15 3.84 -27.02
CA ARG A 62 13.75 2.64 -26.25
C ARG A 62 14.92 1.79 -25.74
N TRP A 63 16.10 1.88 -26.33
CA TRP A 63 17.30 1.21 -25.84
C TRP A 63 17.86 1.83 -24.54
N MET A 64 17.35 2.99 -24.10
CA MET A 64 17.71 3.59 -22.82
C MET A 64 17.15 2.84 -21.62
N PHE A 65 16.08 2.05 -21.79
CA PHE A 65 15.53 1.23 -20.71
C PHE A 65 16.58 0.31 -20.06
N PRO A 66 17.29 -0.58 -20.78
CA PRO A 66 18.37 -1.36 -20.17
C PRO A 66 19.53 -0.52 -19.63
N VAL A 67 19.82 0.64 -20.24
CA VAL A 67 20.90 1.54 -19.77
C VAL A 67 20.58 2.14 -18.40
N ILE A 68 19.30 2.37 -18.10
CA ILE A 68 18.86 2.96 -16.83
C ILE A 68 18.48 1.87 -15.82
N CYS A 69 17.63 0.91 -16.22
CA CYS A 69 17.11 -0.13 -15.33
C CYS A 69 18.24 -0.99 -14.74
N LEU A 70 19.25 -1.39 -15.52
CA LEU A 70 20.28 -2.32 -15.05
C LEU A 70 21.22 -1.72 -13.99
N PRO A 71 21.78 -0.50 -14.14
CA PRO A 71 22.59 0.12 -13.08
C PRO A 71 21.83 0.33 -11.77
N PHE A 72 20.58 0.78 -11.83
CA PHE A 72 19.76 0.92 -10.61
C PHE A 72 19.43 -0.44 -9.98
N SER A 73 19.14 -1.46 -10.79
CA SER A 73 18.93 -2.83 -10.31
C SER A 73 20.19 -3.43 -9.67
N LEU A 74 21.37 -3.13 -10.24
CA LEU A 74 22.65 -3.48 -9.64
C LEU A 74 22.82 -2.80 -8.28
N ALA A 75 22.50 -1.49 -8.19
CA ALA A 75 22.56 -0.75 -6.93
C ALA A 75 21.63 -1.36 -5.87
N VAL A 76 20.39 -1.68 -6.22
CA VAL A 76 19.43 -2.40 -5.35
C VAL A 76 20.06 -3.69 -4.82
N GLY A 77 20.60 -4.53 -5.71
CA GLY A 77 21.23 -5.79 -5.33
C GLY A 77 22.44 -5.61 -4.41
N LEU A 78 23.29 -4.61 -4.67
CA LEU A 78 24.47 -4.31 -3.85
C LEU A 78 24.09 -3.76 -2.47
N LEU A 79 23.10 -2.88 -2.39
CA LEU A 79 22.59 -2.34 -1.13
C LEU A 79 21.99 -3.44 -0.26
N VAL A 80 21.21 -4.36 -0.84
CA VAL A 80 20.67 -5.52 -0.11
C VAL A 80 21.81 -6.43 0.36
N LYS A 81 22.75 -6.77 -0.51
CA LYS A 81 23.84 -7.70 -0.20
C LYS A 81 24.82 -7.17 0.85
N HIS A 82 25.24 -5.91 0.72
CA HIS A 82 26.33 -5.34 1.52
C HIS A 82 25.85 -4.52 2.71
N LEU A 83 24.73 -3.79 2.56
CA LEU A 83 24.20 -2.91 3.61
C LEU A 83 22.94 -3.47 4.28
N LYS A 84 22.51 -4.69 3.90
CA LYS A 84 21.27 -5.32 4.39
C LYS A 84 20.09 -4.36 4.28
N ALA A 85 20.01 -3.67 3.14
CA ALA A 85 18.97 -2.69 2.87
C ALA A 85 17.59 -3.35 2.93
N PRO A 86 16.56 -2.64 3.43
CA PRO A 86 15.21 -3.15 3.51
C PRO A 86 14.61 -3.38 2.12
N THR A 87 13.72 -4.35 2.00
CA THR A 87 13.01 -4.69 0.76
C THR A 87 11.51 -4.72 1.01
N ALA A 88 10.69 -4.68 -0.04
CA ALA A 88 9.23 -4.83 0.10
C ALA A 88 8.79 -6.19 0.71
N MET A 89 9.71 -7.17 0.78
CA MET A 89 9.47 -8.46 1.45
C MET A 89 9.79 -8.45 2.93
N THR A 90 10.59 -7.50 3.40
CA THR A 90 10.99 -7.38 4.81
C THR A 90 10.26 -6.26 5.52
N GLU A 91 9.86 -5.23 4.78
CA GLU A 91 9.17 -4.04 5.29
C GLU A 91 7.93 -3.79 4.42
N SER A 92 6.77 -3.73 5.06
CA SER A 92 5.50 -3.39 4.41
C SER A 92 4.89 -2.11 4.99
N LEU A 93 3.91 -1.56 4.27
CA LEU A 93 3.09 -0.44 4.77
C LEU A 93 2.44 -0.80 6.11
N THR A 94 1.95 -2.04 6.26
CA THR A 94 1.33 -2.50 7.50
C THR A 94 2.35 -2.61 8.63
N ASP A 95 3.59 -3.01 8.36
CA ASP A 95 4.66 -3.06 9.37
C ASP A 95 5.04 -1.65 9.84
N SER A 96 5.01 -0.66 8.95
CA SER A 96 5.28 0.74 9.31
C SER A 96 4.24 1.32 10.28
N ILE A 97 3.01 0.83 10.22
CA ILE A 97 1.89 1.32 11.04
C ILE A 97 1.70 0.46 12.28
N ALA A 98 1.67 -0.86 12.15
CA ALA A 98 1.30 -1.78 13.21
C ALA A 98 2.46 -2.64 13.71
N GLY A 99 3.63 -2.53 13.09
CA GLY A 99 4.82 -3.26 13.50
C GLY A 99 5.33 -2.83 14.88
N ASP A 100 6.18 -3.68 15.44
CA ASP A 100 6.83 -3.43 16.73
C ASP A 100 7.77 -2.21 16.64
N THR A 101 7.26 -1.06 17.10
CA THR A 101 7.98 0.21 17.08
C THR A 101 9.31 0.19 17.85
N SER A 102 9.54 -0.80 18.72
CA SER A 102 10.81 -0.95 19.44
C SER A 102 11.95 -1.47 18.57
N ARG A 103 11.62 -2.09 17.43
CA ARG A 103 12.58 -2.67 16.48
C ARG A 103 13.02 -1.71 15.38
N ILE A 104 12.49 -0.49 15.35
CA ILE A 104 12.79 0.49 14.30
C ILE A 104 14.23 0.98 14.44
N GLU A 105 15.09 0.56 13.52
CA GLU A 105 16.49 0.98 13.45
C GLU A 105 16.65 2.30 12.68
N TRP A 106 16.42 3.44 13.35
CA TRP A 106 16.53 4.77 12.73
C TRP A 106 17.89 5.08 12.07
N ARG A 107 18.98 4.44 12.51
CA ARG A 107 20.32 4.60 11.92
C ARG A 107 20.39 4.10 10.47
N ARG A 108 19.45 3.26 10.05
CA ARG A 108 19.34 2.78 8.66
C ARG A 108 18.64 3.76 7.73
N PHE A 109 18.27 4.95 8.20
CA PHE A 109 17.54 5.92 7.38
C PHE A 109 18.24 6.24 6.06
N PRO A 110 19.57 6.52 6.02
CA PRO A 110 20.24 6.82 4.75
C PRO A 110 20.20 5.65 3.77
N VAL A 111 20.39 4.42 4.26
CA VAL A 111 20.35 3.21 3.43
C VAL A 111 18.94 2.94 2.93
N SER A 112 17.93 3.11 3.78
CA SER A 112 16.52 2.92 3.43
C SER A 112 16.06 3.95 2.40
N ALA A 113 16.47 5.22 2.58
CA ALA A 113 16.13 6.31 1.68
C ALA A 113 16.77 6.11 0.31
N LEU A 114 18.05 5.73 0.28
CA LEU A 114 18.74 5.41 -0.96
C LEU A 114 18.12 4.17 -1.65
N GLN A 115 17.82 3.12 -0.89
CA GLN A 115 17.21 1.88 -1.40
C GLN A 115 15.85 2.15 -2.05
N ALA A 116 15.01 2.99 -1.44
CA ALA A 116 13.73 3.39 -2.02
C ALA A 116 13.93 4.20 -3.32
N LEU A 117 14.87 5.16 -3.33
CA LEU A 117 15.17 5.96 -4.53
C LEU A 117 15.68 5.09 -5.68
N VAL A 118 16.70 4.26 -5.46
CA VAL A 118 17.23 3.40 -6.54
C VAL A 118 16.20 2.38 -7.01
N SER A 119 15.29 1.94 -6.13
CA SER A 119 14.20 1.04 -6.52
C SER A 119 13.23 1.75 -7.46
N LEU A 120 12.82 2.98 -7.15
CA LEU A 120 11.90 3.74 -7.99
C LEU A 120 12.56 4.19 -9.31
N PHE A 121 13.78 4.73 -9.26
CA PHE A 121 14.51 5.17 -10.46
C PHE A 121 14.80 4.05 -11.46
N SER A 122 14.83 2.80 -11.01
CA SER A 122 14.96 1.63 -11.89
C SER A 122 13.78 1.43 -12.85
N GLY A 123 12.68 2.16 -12.67
CA GLY A 123 11.43 1.95 -13.42
C GLY A 123 10.61 0.75 -12.92
N ALA A 124 10.99 0.16 -11.78
CA ALA A 124 10.26 -0.95 -11.18
C ALA A 124 8.80 -0.60 -10.93
N ALA A 125 7.92 -1.61 -11.09
CA ALA A 125 6.48 -1.46 -10.85
C ALA A 125 6.15 -1.47 -9.35
N VAL A 126 6.65 -0.48 -8.62
CA VAL A 126 6.44 -0.24 -7.19
C VAL A 126 6.12 1.22 -6.96
N GLY A 127 5.28 1.51 -5.97
CA GLY A 127 4.99 2.88 -5.58
C GLY A 127 5.86 3.39 -4.43
N PRO A 128 5.93 4.73 -4.23
CA PRO A 128 6.74 5.33 -3.17
C PRO A 128 6.20 5.08 -1.76
N GLU A 129 4.93 4.68 -1.62
CA GLU A 129 4.20 4.55 -0.35
C GLU A 129 4.89 3.58 0.63
N GLY A 130 5.41 2.45 0.14
CA GLY A 130 6.09 1.47 1.00
C GLY A 130 7.38 2.03 1.59
N GLY A 131 8.14 2.82 0.82
CA GLY A 131 9.33 3.51 1.31
C GLY A 131 8.99 4.63 2.28
N LEU A 132 7.94 5.40 2.00
CA LEU A 132 7.52 6.53 2.83
C LEU A 132 7.15 6.13 4.25
N GLY A 133 6.38 5.06 4.44
CA GLY A 133 6.03 4.59 5.78
C GLY A 133 7.25 4.21 6.61
N LEU A 134 8.20 3.51 5.99
CA LEU A 134 9.44 3.10 6.64
C LEU A 134 10.32 4.31 7.00
N LEU A 135 10.46 5.27 6.09
CA LEU A 135 11.24 6.48 6.35
C LEU A 135 10.58 7.34 7.44
N ALA A 136 9.25 7.45 7.43
CA ALA A 136 8.48 8.15 8.44
C ALA A 136 8.71 7.57 9.84
N SER A 137 8.63 6.24 9.95
CA SER A 137 8.83 5.54 11.22
C SER A 137 10.25 5.73 11.76
N GLN A 138 11.25 5.74 10.88
CA GLN A 138 12.65 5.99 11.23
C GLN A 138 12.92 7.43 11.66
N VAL A 139 12.32 8.43 11.02
CA VAL A 139 12.42 9.84 11.45
C VAL A 139 11.83 10.01 12.85
N ALA A 140 10.65 9.42 13.09
CA ALA A 140 10.02 9.48 14.40
C ALA A 140 10.82 8.76 15.50
N ALA A 141 11.40 7.59 15.17
CA ALA A 141 12.28 6.86 16.08
C ALA A 141 13.58 7.64 16.40
N TRP A 142 14.18 8.30 15.40
CA TRP A 142 15.32 9.19 15.58
C TRP A 142 14.98 10.35 16.51
N TYR A 143 13.85 11.03 16.27
CA TYR A 143 13.37 12.14 17.10
C TYR A 143 13.19 11.72 18.56
N GLY A 144 12.53 10.59 18.80
CA GLY A 144 12.33 10.04 20.14
C GLY A 144 13.65 9.66 20.84
N HIS A 145 14.65 9.21 20.08
CA HIS A 145 15.98 8.91 20.61
C HIS A 145 16.75 10.18 20.99
N VAL A 146 16.83 11.17 20.10
CA VAL A 146 17.58 12.43 20.32
C VAL A 146 17.03 13.19 21.53
N LEU A 147 15.71 13.28 21.66
CA LEU A 147 15.07 13.96 22.79
C LEU A 147 14.93 13.08 24.05
N ARG A 148 15.49 11.87 24.05
CA ARG A 148 15.47 10.93 25.17
C ARG A 148 14.05 10.66 25.69
N ILE A 149 13.07 10.58 24.79
CA ILE A 149 11.68 10.29 25.14
C ILE A 149 11.60 8.88 25.75
N PRO A 150 10.88 8.68 26.88
CA PRO A 150 10.70 7.38 27.51
C PRO A 150 10.15 6.33 26.53
N ALA A 151 10.65 5.09 26.63
CA ALA A 151 10.30 4.01 25.70
C ALA A 151 8.79 3.78 25.56
N GLY A 152 8.04 3.84 26.67
CA GLY A 152 6.57 3.67 26.65
C GLY A 152 5.79 4.75 25.89
N ARG A 153 6.42 5.90 25.58
CA ARG A 153 5.80 7.01 24.83
C ARG A 153 6.17 7.02 23.35
N ARG A 154 7.27 6.37 22.95
CA ARG A 154 7.79 6.37 21.57
C ARG A 154 6.81 5.81 20.53
N PRO A 155 6.03 4.73 20.80
CA PRO A 155 5.10 4.21 19.80
C PRO A 155 4.14 5.28 19.29
N ARG A 156 3.60 6.11 20.20
CA ARG A 156 2.67 7.21 19.84
C ARG A 156 3.30 8.25 18.92
N LEU A 157 4.60 8.54 19.08
CA LEU A 157 5.33 9.44 18.20
C LEU A 157 5.56 8.82 16.81
N VAL A 158 5.84 7.52 16.76
CA VAL A 158 5.95 6.77 15.50
C VAL A 158 4.61 6.79 14.76
N TYR A 159 3.51 6.49 15.44
CA TYR A 159 2.16 6.60 14.85
C TYR A 159 1.88 8.00 14.31
N ALA A 160 2.25 9.06 15.04
CA ALA A 160 2.07 10.44 14.58
C ALA A 160 2.92 10.75 13.33
N GLY A 161 4.19 10.34 13.31
CA GLY A 161 5.08 10.54 12.15
C GLY A 161 4.61 9.79 10.90
N VAL A 162 4.23 8.52 11.05
CA VAL A 162 3.70 7.70 9.96
C VAL A 162 2.35 8.22 9.47
N ALA A 163 1.48 8.68 10.39
CA ALA A 163 0.24 9.36 10.04
C ALA A 163 0.47 10.62 9.22
N SER A 164 1.45 11.43 9.63
CA SER A 164 1.85 12.64 8.92
C SER A 164 2.27 12.35 7.47
N ALA A 165 3.05 11.30 7.27
CA ALA A 165 3.51 10.88 5.95
C ALA A 165 2.37 10.48 5.01
N TYR A 166 1.54 9.52 5.44
CA TYR A 166 0.51 8.95 4.58
C TYR A 166 -0.69 9.86 4.39
N ASN A 167 -1.13 10.59 5.43
CA ASN A 167 -2.25 11.52 5.30
C ASN A 167 -1.86 12.78 4.53
N GLY A 168 -0.57 13.16 4.57
CA GLY A 168 -0.01 14.17 3.69
C GLY A 168 -0.02 13.70 2.23
N LEU A 169 0.55 12.52 1.94
CA LEU A 169 0.60 11.92 0.61
C LEU A 169 -0.81 11.74 0.02
N LEU A 170 -1.69 11.08 0.77
CA LEU A 170 -3.07 10.83 0.37
C LEU A 170 -3.96 12.06 0.56
N GLN A 171 -3.46 13.22 1.00
CA GLN A 171 -4.27 14.40 1.30
C GLN A 171 -5.61 14.10 2.02
N ASN A 172 -5.58 13.14 2.96
CA ASN A 172 -6.74 12.70 3.72
C ASN A 172 -6.37 12.59 5.19
N PRO A 173 -6.86 13.50 6.07
CA PRO A 173 -6.43 13.56 7.46
C PRO A 173 -6.88 12.37 8.32
N LEU A 174 -7.77 11.49 7.83
CA LEU A 174 -8.31 10.37 8.58
C LEU A 174 -7.71 9.00 8.22
N PHE A 175 -7.00 8.90 7.09
CA PHE A 175 -6.59 7.62 6.51
C PHE A 175 -5.83 6.73 7.49
N THR A 176 -4.74 7.22 8.06
CA THR A 176 -3.96 6.45 9.05
C THR A 176 -4.64 6.32 10.40
N GLY A 177 -5.58 7.20 10.76
CA GLY A 177 -6.28 7.14 12.04
C GLY A 177 -7.16 5.92 12.10
N VAL A 178 -7.90 5.69 11.01
CA VAL A 178 -8.71 4.50 10.78
C VAL A 178 -7.82 3.26 10.69
N LEU A 179 -6.80 3.29 9.83
CA LEU A 179 -5.91 2.15 9.61
C LEU A 179 -5.14 1.75 10.88
N GLY A 180 -4.66 2.72 11.65
CA GLY A 180 -3.95 2.48 12.91
C GLY A 180 -4.83 1.83 13.97
N VAL A 181 -6.10 2.21 14.07
CA VAL A 181 -7.07 1.56 14.98
C VAL A 181 -7.41 0.16 14.49
N GLU A 182 -7.60 -0.02 13.19
CA GLU A 182 -7.99 -1.29 12.57
C GLU A 182 -6.87 -2.35 12.64
N LEU A 183 -5.60 -1.93 12.51
CA LEU A 183 -4.44 -2.82 12.62
C LEU A 183 -3.88 -2.98 14.04
N SER A 184 -4.40 -2.25 15.02
CA SER A 184 -3.88 -2.30 16.39
C SER A 184 -4.09 -3.69 17.00
N GLU A 185 -3.01 -4.28 17.54
CA GLU A 185 -3.04 -5.61 18.18
C GLU A 185 -4.06 -5.69 19.34
N THR A 186 -4.24 -4.58 20.06
CA THR A 186 -5.24 -4.47 21.13
C THR A 186 -6.11 -3.24 20.97
N LYS A 187 -7.38 -3.35 21.38
CA LYS A 187 -8.31 -2.21 21.43
C LYS A 187 -7.76 -1.05 22.27
N ALA A 188 -7.03 -1.38 23.34
CA ALA A 188 -6.39 -0.38 24.20
C ALA A 188 -5.26 0.36 23.46
N ALA A 189 -4.38 -0.37 22.75
CA ALA A 189 -3.32 0.23 21.96
C ALA A 189 -3.89 1.22 20.92
N GLY A 190 -4.88 0.80 20.14
CA GLY A 190 -5.51 1.66 19.12
C GLY A 190 -6.18 2.90 19.70
N ARG A 191 -6.89 2.78 20.82
CA ARG A 191 -7.52 3.94 21.48
C ARG A 191 -6.48 4.93 22.03
N THR A 192 -5.35 4.44 22.54
CA THR A 192 -4.32 5.30 23.10
C THR A 192 -3.40 5.94 22.07
N SER A 193 -3.29 5.36 20.87
CA SER A 193 -2.50 5.92 19.75
C SER A 193 -3.32 6.86 18.87
N LEU A 194 -4.65 6.73 18.84
CA LEU A 194 -5.54 7.51 17.98
C LEU A 194 -5.35 9.03 18.08
N PRO A 195 -5.26 9.68 19.26
CA PRO A 195 -5.08 11.12 19.31
C PRO A 195 -3.76 11.58 18.67
N ALA A 196 -2.66 10.84 18.89
CA ALA A 196 -1.37 11.14 18.27
C ALA A 196 -1.40 10.92 16.75
N ASN A 197 -2.12 9.90 16.30
CA ASN A 197 -2.33 9.62 14.88
C ASN A 197 -3.15 10.72 14.20
N LEU A 198 -4.27 11.17 14.80
CA LEU A 198 -5.09 12.26 14.27
C LEU A 198 -4.33 13.59 14.24
N ILE A 199 -3.57 13.90 15.29
CA ILE A 199 -2.69 15.07 15.31
C ILE A 199 -1.68 14.98 14.17
N GLY A 200 -0.98 13.84 14.05
CA GLY A 200 0.02 13.67 13.02
C GLY A 200 -0.56 13.75 11.62
N GLY A 201 -1.72 13.11 11.41
CA GLY A 201 -2.47 13.13 10.17
C GLY A 201 -2.90 14.54 9.75
N ALA A 202 -3.44 15.33 10.69
CA ALA A 202 -3.84 16.70 10.43
C ALA A 202 -2.64 17.61 10.13
N VAL A 203 -1.53 17.45 10.87
CA VAL A 203 -0.29 18.21 10.64
C VAL A 203 0.32 17.86 9.28
N GLY A 204 0.44 16.57 8.96
CA GLY A 204 0.96 16.11 7.67
C GLY A 204 0.13 16.60 6.50
N TYR A 205 -1.19 16.47 6.59
CA TYR A 205 -2.14 17.06 5.63
C TYR A 205 -1.89 18.56 5.43
N ALA A 206 -1.84 19.34 6.52
CA ALA A 206 -1.65 20.78 6.45
C ALA A 206 -0.31 21.17 5.83
N VAL A 207 0.77 20.44 6.15
CA VAL A 207 2.11 20.69 5.59
C VAL A 207 2.14 20.39 4.09
N PHE A 208 1.61 19.24 3.66
CA PHE A 208 1.55 18.88 2.24
C PHE A 208 0.67 19.85 1.44
N LEU A 209 -0.45 20.29 2.02
CA LEU A 209 -1.33 21.29 1.42
C LEU A 209 -0.63 22.64 1.28
N ALA A 210 0.04 23.12 2.34
CA ALA A 210 0.73 24.41 2.33
C ALA A 210 1.88 24.46 1.32
N LEU A 211 2.47 23.31 0.98
CA LEU A 211 3.59 23.19 0.07
C LEU A 211 3.17 22.84 -1.36
N GLY A 212 1.86 22.71 -1.62
CA GLY A 212 1.30 22.61 -2.96
C GLY A 212 1.56 21.28 -3.66
N MET A 213 1.75 20.17 -2.92
CA MET A 213 1.88 18.86 -3.54
C MET A 213 0.57 18.46 -4.25
N PRO A 214 0.63 17.81 -5.43
CA PRO A 214 -0.55 17.32 -6.12
C PRO A 214 -1.38 16.39 -5.22
N SER A 215 -2.70 16.52 -5.30
CA SER A 215 -3.60 15.64 -4.56
C SER A 215 -3.68 14.27 -5.20
N LEU A 216 -3.77 13.23 -4.38
CA LEU A 216 -4.23 11.92 -4.82
C LEU A 216 -5.77 11.83 -4.86
N ALA A 217 -6.49 12.86 -4.38
CA ALA A 217 -7.95 12.94 -4.51
C ALA A 217 -8.30 12.98 -5.99
N GLY A 218 -9.23 12.11 -6.39
CA GLY A 218 -9.71 12.09 -7.78
C GLY A 218 -8.64 11.79 -8.81
N ILE A 219 -7.48 11.24 -8.40
CA ILE A 219 -6.34 11.01 -9.31
C ILE A 219 -6.68 10.10 -10.48
N LEU A 220 -7.75 9.31 -10.36
CA LEU A 220 -8.22 8.44 -11.43
C LEU A 220 -8.99 9.19 -12.52
N GLY A 221 -9.41 10.44 -12.30
CA GLY A 221 -10.05 11.28 -13.32
C GLY A 221 -11.42 10.78 -13.79
N LEU A 222 -12.09 9.94 -13.00
CA LEU A 222 -13.38 9.35 -13.33
C LEU A 222 -14.54 10.27 -12.90
N GLU A 223 -15.65 10.24 -13.65
CA GLU A 223 -16.81 11.06 -13.33
C GLU A 223 -17.47 10.63 -12.01
N PRO A 224 -17.85 11.58 -11.13
CA PRO A 224 -18.58 11.27 -9.91
C PRO A 224 -19.94 10.62 -10.19
N VAL A 225 -20.27 9.58 -9.44
CA VAL A 225 -21.57 8.89 -9.52
C VAL A 225 -22.67 9.82 -9.01
N LYS A 226 -23.63 10.14 -9.89
CA LYS A 226 -24.71 11.11 -9.64
C LYS A 226 -25.95 10.51 -8.97
N TYR A 227 -26.25 9.24 -9.22
CA TYR A 227 -27.40 8.53 -8.66
C TYR A 227 -27.16 7.01 -8.68
N ILE A 228 -27.72 6.29 -7.72
CA ILE A 228 -27.61 4.83 -7.64
C ILE A 228 -28.69 4.16 -8.48
N ARG A 229 -28.29 3.29 -9.41
CA ARG A 229 -29.18 2.38 -10.14
C ARG A 229 -29.11 0.98 -9.55
N ALA A 230 -30.16 0.18 -9.72
CA ALA A 230 -30.14 -1.24 -9.32
C ALA A 230 -29.02 -2.03 -10.03
N LEU A 231 -28.68 -1.62 -11.26
CA LEU A 231 -27.54 -2.17 -12.00
C LEU A 231 -26.21 -1.89 -11.28
N ASP A 232 -26.02 -0.69 -10.71
CA ASP A 232 -24.77 -0.32 -10.03
C ASP A 232 -24.53 -1.17 -8.77
N VAL A 233 -25.60 -1.52 -8.06
CA VAL A 233 -25.57 -2.46 -6.93
C VAL A 233 -25.10 -3.85 -7.39
N LEU A 234 -25.64 -4.36 -8.50
CA LEU A 234 -25.21 -5.65 -9.04
C LEU A 234 -23.75 -5.60 -9.51
N LEU A 235 -23.40 -4.56 -10.28
CA LEU A 235 -22.09 -4.41 -10.88
C LEU A 235 -20.99 -4.30 -9.83
N ILE A 236 -21.16 -3.48 -8.79
CA ILE A 236 -20.13 -3.34 -7.75
C ILE A 236 -19.90 -4.64 -6.98
N LEU A 237 -20.96 -5.44 -6.76
CA LEU A 237 -20.84 -6.75 -6.14
C LEU A 237 -20.09 -7.73 -7.05
N VAL A 238 -20.43 -7.77 -8.33
CA VAL A 238 -19.77 -8.64 -9.32
C VAL A 238 -18.31 -8.26 -9.50
N THR A 239 -17.99 -6.98 -9.65
CA THR A 239 -16.60 -6.53 -9.80
C THR A 239 -15.80 -6.68 -8.50
N ALA A 240 -16.42 -6.59 -7.32
CA ALA A 240 -15.76 -6.95 -6.07
C ALA A 240 -15.39 -8.44 -6.01
N LEU A 241 -16.25 -9.34 -6.48
CA LEU A 241 -15.88 -10.76 -6.61
C LEU A 241 -14.75 -10.97 -7.63
N LEU A 242 -14.76 -10.21 -8.73
CA LEU A 242 -13.67 -10.24 -9.72
C LEU A 242 -12.35 -9.70 -9.14
N GLY A 243 -12.41 -8.67 -8.29
CA GLY A 243 -11.25 -8.16 -7.55
C GLY A 243 -10.63 -9.21 -6.64
N ILE A 244 -11.44 -10.02 -5.93
CA ILE A 244 -10.96 -11.17 -5.15
C ILE A 244 -10.25 -12.18 -6.07
N ALA A 245 -10.86 -12.50 -7.22
CA ALA A 245 -10.28 -13.44 -8.18
C ALA A 245 -8.92 -12.94 -8.69
N LEU A 246 -8.81 -11.65 -9.00
CA LEU A 246 -7.56 -11.03 -9.44
C LEU A 246 -6.51 -11.02 -8.33
N ALA A 247 -6.88 -10.82 -7.06
CA ALA A 247 -5.96 -10.95 -5.94
C ALA A 247 -5.40 -12.39 -5.82
N ALA A 248 -6.23 -13.40 -6.08
CA ALA A 248 -5.77 -14.78 -6.14
C ALA A 248 -4.80 -15.03 -7.31
N VAL A 249 -5.07 -14.43 -8.48
CA VAL A 249 -4.14 -14.45 -9.63
C VAL A 249 -2.81 -13.78 -9.26
N THR A 250 -2.83 -12.62 -8.61
CA THR A 250 -1.62 -11.94 -8.11
C THR A 250 -0.83 -12.83 -7.19
N ALA A 251 -1.47 -13.56 -6.26
CA ALA A 251 -0.77 -14.51 -5.40
C ALA A 251 -0.08 -15.63 -6.20
N VAL A 252 -0.67 -16.08 -7.31
CA VAL A 252 -0.02 -17.04 -8.23
C VAL A 252 1.18 -16.40 -8.93
N LEU A 253 1.06 -15.16 -9.41
CA LEU A 253 2.17 -14.42 -10.03
C LEU A 253 3.35 -14.26 -9.06
N PHE A 254 3.07 -13.95 -7.78
CA PHE A 254 4.09 -13.91 -6.73
C PHE A 254 4.76 -15.26 -6.49
N LYS A 255 4.01 -16.37 -6.52
CA LYS A 255 4.59 -17.72 -6.43
C LYS A 255 5.48 -18.04 -7.62
N VAL A 256 5.06 -17.66 -8.83
CA VAL A 256 5.85 -17.83 -10.06
C VAL A 256 7.13 -17.00 -10.00
N ALA A 257 7.04 -15.71 -9.66
CA ALA A 257 8.19 -14.84 -9.47
C ALA A 257 9.15 -15.41 -8.42
N THR A 258 8.61 -15.89 -7.28
CA THR A 258 9.39 -16.55 -6.22
C THR A 258 10.16 -17.76 -6.73
N ARG A 259 9.52 -18.63 -7.53
CA ARG A 259 10.14 -19.81 -8.11
C ARG A 259 11.20 -19.45 -9.16
N VAL A 260 10.94 -18.46 -10.01
CA VAL A 260 11.85 -18.05 -11.09
C VAL A 260 13.06 -17.33 -10.53
N LEU A 261 12.84 -16.25 -9.77
CA LEU A 261 13.90 -15.45 -9.17
C LEU A 261 14.60 -16.18 -8.01
N GLY A 262 13.95 -17.17 -7.40
CA GLY A 262 14.58 -18.05 -6.40
C GLY A 262 15.68 -18.96 -6.95
N ARG A 263 15.85 -19.05 -8.27
CA ARG A 263 16.98 -19.76 -8.89
C ARG A 263 18.31 -19.02 -8.75
N PHE A 264 18.26 -17.70 -8.54
CA PHE A 264 19.45 -16.88 -8.30
C PHE A 264 19.85 -17.00 -6.82
N ARG A 265 21.11 -17.35 -6.56
CA ARG A 265 21.61 -17.64 -5.20
C ARG A 265 21.99 -16.38 -4.43
N ASP A 266 22.28 -15.28 -5.12
CA ASP A 266 22.69 -14.01 -4.53
C ASP A 266 21.71 -12.88 -4.87
N ASP A 267 21.66 -11.87 -3.98
CA ASP A 267 20.73 -10.75 -4.12
C ASP A 267 21.02 -9.87 -5.34
N VAL A 268 22.29 -9.78 -5.77
CA VAL A 268 22.69 -9.00 -6.94
C VAL A 268 22.19 -9.64 -8.23
N GLY A 269 22.43 -10.94 -8.42
CA GLY A 269 21.90 -11.67 -9.56
C GLY A 269 20.38 -11.62 -9.65
N ARG A 270 19.70 -11.70 -8.49
CA ARG A 270 18.24 -11.61 -8.42
C ARG A 270 17.70 -10.22 -8.81
N ALA A 271 18.34 -9.16 -8.32
CA ALA A 271 17.95 -7.79 -8.66
C ALA A 271 18.24 -7.47 -10.13
N LEU A 272 19.39 -7.88 -10.67
CA LEU A 272 19.72 -7.75 -12.09
C LEU A 272 18.73 -8.49 -13.00
N ALA A 273 18.31 -9.70 -12.62
CA ALA A 273 17.30 -10.45 -13.38
C ALA A 273 15.97 -9.71 -13.43
N ALA A 274 15.53 -9.10 -12.32
CA ALA A 274 14.36 -8.21 -12.32
C ALA A 274 14.60 -6.97 -13.21
N GLY A 275 15.79 -6.37 -13.15
CA GLY A 275 16.18 -5.26 -14.01
C GLY A 275 16.11 -5.58 -15.50
N VAL A 276 16.49 -6.80 -15.92
CA VAL A 276 16.32 -7.26 -17.30
C VAL A 276 14.83 -7.31 -17.68
N VAL A 277 13.98 -7.82 -16.78
CA VAL A 277 12.53 -7.85 -17.01
C VAL A 277 11.95 -6.44 -17.15
N PHE A 278 12.35 -5.50 -16.29
CA PHE A 278 11.93 -4.09 -16.41
C PHE A 278 12.43 -3.47 -17.71
N SER A 279 13.68 -3.74 -18.10
CA SER A 279 14.25 -3.24 -19.35
C SER A 279 13.44 -3.68 -20.56
N LEU A 280 13.08 -4.96 -20.62
CA LEU A 280 12.29 -5.53 -21.72
C LEU A 280 10.86 -4.99 -21.71
N ALA A 281 10.23 -4.95 -20.54
CA ALA A 281 8.87 -4.46 -20.39
C ALA A 281 8.76 -2.96 -20.73
N GLY A 282 9.72 -2.14 -20.30
CA GLY A 282 9.77 -0.72 -20.62
C GLY A 282 10.06 -0.47 -22.10
N ALA A 283 10.99 -1.21 -22.70
CA ALA A 283 11.26 -1.10 -24.13
C ALA A 283 10.02 -1.43 -24.99
N ALA A 284 9.24 -2.46 -24.59
CA ALA A 284 8.03 -2.88 -25.29
C ALA A 284 6.82 -1.98 -24.98
N ALA A 285 6.55 -1.71 -23.70
CA ALA A 285 5.37 -1.04 -23.19
C ALA A 285 5.69 -0.09 -22.01
N PRO A 286 6.19 1.13 -22.30
CA PRO A 286 6.54 2.13 -21.28
C PRO A 286 5.40 2.45 -20.31
N ILE A 287 4.15 2.38 -20.78
CA ILE A 287 2.93 2.62 -19.97
C ILE A 287 2.82 1.68 -18.76
N LEU A 288 3.55 0.56 -18.74
CA LEU A 288 3.55 -0.41 -17.64
C LEU A 288 4.64 -0.16 -16.59
N MET A 289 5.57 0.77 -16.84
CA MET A 289 6.66 1.08 -15.92
C MET A 289 6.18 1.89 -14.70
N PHE A 290 7.04 2.01 -13.67
CA PHE A 290 6.80 2.80 -12.46
C PHE A 290 5.56 2.37 -11.66
N SER A 291 5.14 3.20 -10.70
CA SER A 291 3.99 2.95 -9.85
C SER A 291 2.69 2.77 -10.63
N GLY A 292 2.53 3.40 -11.81
CA GLY A 292 1.27 3.47 -12.53
C GLY A 292 0.41 4.69 -12.18
N GLU A 293 0.88 5.56 -11.27
CA GLU A 293 0.14 6.72 -10.75
C GLU A 293 -0.24 7.72 -11.84
N SER A 294 0.72 8.15 -12.68
CA SER A 294 0.44 9.04 -13.81
C SER A 294 -0.11 8.28 -15.01
N GLN A 295 0.38 7.06 -15.24
CA GLN A 295 0.02 6.26 -16.41
C GLN A 295 -1.45 5.84 -16.40
N VAL A 296 -2.07 5.65 -15.23
CA VAL A 296 -3.48 5.25 -15.13
C VAL A 296 -4.41 6.31 -15.72
N GLN A 297 -4.09 7.60 -15.59
CA GLN A 297 -4.88 8.70 -16.17
C GLN A 297 -4.92 8.61 -17.68
N THR A 298 -3.77 8.39 -18.33
CA THR A 298 -3.68 8.20 -19.78
C THR A 298 -4.49 6.99 -20.27
N VAL A 299 -4.63 5.95 -19.44
CA VAL A 299 -5.45 4.78 -19.76
C VAL A 299 -6.95 5.08 -19.61
N VAL A 300 -7.33 5.83 -18.57
CA VAL A 300 -8.72 6.25 -18.30
C VAL A 300 -9.23 7.23 -19.35
N GLU A 301 -8.40 8.15 -19.85
CA GLU A 301 -8.79 9.12 -20.87
C GLU A 301 -9.14 8.45 -22.21
N HIS A 302 -8.43 7.38 -22.57
CA HIS A 302 -8.53 6.74 -23.89
C HIS A 302 -8.59 5.21 -23.85
N PRO A 303 -9.55 4.59 -23.13
CA PRO A 303 -9.61 3.14 -22.93
C PRO A 303 -9.79 2.38 -24.25
N ALA A 304 -10.56 2.94 -25.19
CA ALA A 304 -10.82 2.35 -26.50
C ALA A 304 -9.57 2.20 -27.37
N ARG A 305 -8.52 3.01 -27.15
CA ARG A 305 -7.23 2.91 -27.88
C ARG A 305 -6.52 1.59 -27.59
N TYR A 306 -6.68 1.07 -26.38
CA TYR A 306 -6.08 -0.18 -25.95
C TYR A 306 -6.99 -1.37 -26.29
N GLY A 307 -8.30 -1.21 -26.12
CA GLY A 307 -9.27 -2.28 -26.29
C GLY A 307 -9.26 -3.28 -25.12
N ALA A 308 -10.35 -4.01 -24.93
CA ALA A 308 -10.56 -4.85 -23.75
C ALA A 308 -9.46 -5.90 -23.55
N ALA A 309 -9.03 -6.59 -24.62
CA ALA A 309 -8.01 -7.63 -24.52
C ALA A 309 -6.64 -7.08 -24.07
N LEU A 310 -6.19 -5.95 -24.61
CA LEU A 310 -4.91 -5.36 -24.23
C LEU A 310 -4.95 -4.83 -22.81
N LEU A 311 -6.06 -4.22 -22.39
CA LEU A 311 -6.24 -3.77 -21.00
C LEU A 311 -6.11 -4.93 -20.00
N LEU A 312 -6.68 -6.10 -20.30
CA LEU A 312 -6.50 -7.29 -19.45
C LEU A 312 -5.04 -7.77 -19.43
N VAL A 313 -4.35 -7.74 -20.58
CA VAL A 313 -2.92 -8.06 -20.65
C VAL A 313 -2.08 -7.07 -19.84
N MET A 314 -2.39 -5.77 -19.94
CA MET A 314 -1.73 -4.70 -19.19
C MET A 314 -1.91 -4.89 -17.69
N ALA A 315 -3.11 -5.24 -17.23
CA ALA A 315 -3.38 -5.53 -15.83
C ALA A 315 -2.53 -6.68 -15.29
N LEU A 316 -2.51 -7.81 -16.01
CA LEU A 316 -1.72 -8.99 -15.63
C LEU A 316 -0.21 -8.70 -15.67
N ALA A 317 0.24 -7.98 -16.70
CA ALA A 317 1.64 -7.60 -16.84
C ALA A 317 2.07 -6.66 -15.70
N LYS A 318 1.27 -5.66 -15.32
CA LYS A 318 1.56 -4.76 -14.19
C LYS A 318 1.72 -5.52 -12.87
N LEU A 319 0.79 -6.44 -12.59
CA LEU A 319 0.85 -7.28 -11.38
C LEU A 319 2.03 -8.26 -11.40
N ALA A 320 2.41 -8.77 -12.58
CA ALA A 320 3.59 -9.61 -12.74
C ALA A 320 4.88 -8.81 -12.51
N LEU A 321 4.97 -7.58 -13.02
CA LEU A 321 6.10 -6.67 -12.79
C LEU A 321 6.23 -6.31 -11.30
N LEU A 322 5.11 -6.05 -10.62
CA LEU A 322 5.07 -5.84 -9.16
C LEU A 322 5.65 -7.06 -8.42
N ALA A 323 5.19 -8.27 -8.77
CA ALA A 323 5.70 -9.51 -8.18
C ALA A 323 7.20 -9.71 -8.41
N VAL A 324 7.69 -9.38 -9.62
CA VAL A 324 9.11 -9.41 -9.96
C VAL A 324 9.90 -8.39 -9.16
N ALA A 325 9.39 -7.17 -8.96
CA ALA A 325 10.05 -6.14 -8.15
C ALA A 325 10.18 -6.56 -6.69
N PHE A 326 9.09 -7.03 -6.09
CA PHE A 326 9.08 -7.47 -4.69
C PHE A 326 10.05 -8.64 -4.50
N ARG A 327 10.00 -9.63 -5.38
CA ARG A 327 10.92 -10.77 -5.29
C ARG A 327 12.35 -10.41 -5.68
N GLY A 328 12.53 -9.40 -6.51
CA GLY A 328 13.83 -8.85 -6.92
C GLY A 328 14.59 -8.17 -5.78
N GLY A 329 13.91 -7.83 -4.68
CA GLY A 329 14.50 -7.10 -3.54
C GLY A 329 14.33 -5.58 -3.63
N PHE A 330 13.45 -5.10 -4.52
CA PHE A 330 13.13 -3.69 -4.64
C PHE A 330 12.28 -3.26 -3.43
N LEU A 331 12.48 -2.01 -3.00
CA LEU A 331 11.72 -1.39 -1.93
C LEU A 331 10.66 -0.44 -2.52
N GLY A 332 9.43 -0.62 -2.10
CA GLY A 332 8.29 0.19 -2.52
C GLY A 332 6.98 -0.50 -2.18
N GLY A 333 5.87 0.15 -2.49
CA GLY A 333 4.53 -0.36 -2.19
C GLY A 333 3.81 -0.97 -3.39
N ALA A 334 2.71 -1.65 -3.08
CA ALA A 334 1.88 -2.39 -4.03
C ALA A 334 0.57 -1.66 -4.38
N ILE A 335 0.24 -0.53 -3.75
CA ILE A 335 -1.06 0.12 -3.88
C ILE A 335 -1.26 0.62 -5.31
N PHE A 336 -0.41 1.52 -5.79
CA PHE A 336 -0.59 2.11 -7.12
C PHE A 336 -0.49 1.10 -8.27
N PRO A 337 0.49 0.16 -8.29
CA PRO A 337 0.55 -0.84 -9.36
C PRO A 337 -0.67 -1.74 -9.39
N SER A 338 -1.24 -2.04 -8.21
CA SER A 338 -2.49 -2.80 -8.12
C SER A 338 -3.66 -1.98 -8.65
N ILE A 339 -3.80 -0.71 -8.25
CA ILE A 339 -4.89 0.16 -8.73
C ILE A 339 -4.84 0.31 -10.25
N PHE A 340 -3.67 0.53 -10.84
CA PHE A 340 -3.51 0.57 -12.30
C PHE A 340 -4.09 -0.70 -12.96
N ALA A 341 -3.75 -1.88 -12.42
CA ALA A 341 -4.26 -3.14 -12.95
C ALA A 341 -5.78 -3.28 -12.78
N LEU A 342 -6.31 -2.87 -11.63
CA LEU A 342 -7.75 -2.90 -11.34
C LEU A 342 -8.55 -1.98 -12.25
N VAL A 343 -8.03 -0.78 -12.50
CA VAL A 343 -8.61 0.16 -13.45
C VAL A 343 -8.58 -0.41 -14.86
N CYS A 344 -7.47 -1.02 -15.30
CA CYS A 344 -7.41 -1.67 -16.61
C CYS A 344 -8.50 -2.75 -16.78
N VAL A 345 -8.71 -3.61 -15.76
CA VAL A 345 -9.76 -4.64 -15.82
C VAL A 345 -11.16 -4.02 -15.82
N ALA A 346 -11.40 -3.00 -15.00
CA ALA A 346 -12.68 -2.30 -14.96
C ALA A 346 -12.99 -1.60 -16.31
N LEU A 347 -12.02 -0.94 -16.92
CA LEU A 347 -12.16 -0.32 -18.24
C LEU A 347 -12.35 -1.36 -19.35
N ALA A 348 -11.74 -2.55 -19.23
CA ALA A 348 -12.01 -3.64 -20.16
C ALA A 348 -13.48 -4.11 -20.08
N LEU A 349 -14.07 -4.11 -18.88
CA LEU A 349 -15.49 -4.42 -18.68
C LEU A 349 -16.39 -3.29 -19.20
N ASP A 350 -16.02 -2.03 -18.96
CA ASP A 350 -16.72 -0.84 -19.45
C ASP A 350 -16.88 -0.87 -20.98
N LEU A 351 -15.81 -1.20 -21.71
CA LEU A 351 -15.85 -1.35 -23.18
C LEU A 351 -16.81 -2.44 -23.68
N VAL A 352 -17.15 -3.42 -22.85
CA VAL A 352 -18.05 -4.54 -23.20
C VAL A 352 -19.45 -4.35 -22.60
N LEU A 353 -19.59 -3.49 -21.58
CA LEU A 353 -20.84 -3.20 -20.87
C LEU A 353 -21.13 -1.69 -20.92
N PRO A 354 -21.61 -1.13 -22.05
CA PRO A 354 -21.76 0.32 -22.24
C PRO A 354 -22.76 1.01 -21.29
N ALA A 355 -23.58 0.22 -20.58
CA ALA A 355 -24.53 0.74 -19.59
C ALA A 355 -23.92 0.85 -18.18
N ALA A 356 -22.76 0.25 -17.95
CA ALA A 356 -22.06 0.29 -16.68
C ALA A 356 -21.44 1.68 -16.45
N ASP A 357 -21.37 2.07 -15.19
CA ASP A 357 -20.61 3.26 -14.79
C ASP A 357 -19.17 2.82 -14.47
N PRO A 358 -18.14 3.36 -15.14
CA PRO A 358 -16.75 2.93 -14.94
C PRO A 358 -16.26 3.19 -13.51
N THR A 359 -16.75 4.24 -12.84
CA THR A 359 -16.44 4.57 -11.44
C THR A 359 -16.92 3.46 -10.51
N VAL A 360 -18.12 2.92 -10.76
CA VAL A 360 -18.68 1.78 -10.00
C VAL A 360 -17.90 0.49 -10.24
N LEU A 361 -17.50 0.23 -11.50
CA LEU A 361 -16.70 -0.95 -11.85
C LEU A 361 -15.34 -0.91 -11.13
N VAL A 362 -14.65 0.23 -11.19
CA VAL A 362 -13.36 0.46 -10.52
C VAL A 362 -13.50 0.33 -9.00
N ALA A 363 -14.53 0.95 -8.40
CA ALA A 363 -14.79 0.87 -6.97
C ALA A 363 -14.91 -0.58 -6.49
N GLY A 364 -15.71 -1.40 -7.17
CA GLY A 364 -15.86 -2.81 -6.80
C GLY A 364 -14.55 -3.59 -6.97
N MET A 365 -13.82 -3.42 -8.08
CA MET A 365 -12.50 -4.04 -8.28
C MET A 365 -11.52 -3.69 -7.16
N MET A 366 -11.43 -2.40 -6.79
CA MET A 366 -10.62 -1.90 -5.68
C MET A 366 -11.01 -2.55 -4.35
N VAL A 367 -12.30 -2.54 -4.01
CA VAL A 367 -12.81 -3.16 -2.79
C VAL A 367 -12.44 -4.64 -2.71
N GLY A 368 -12.77 -5.42 -3.74
CA GLY A 368 -12.53 -6.85 -3.79
C GLY A 368 -11.06 -7.23 -3.62
N PHE A 369 -10.19 -6.54 -4.36
CA PHE A 369 -8.77 -6.81 -4.35
C PHE A 369 -8.10 -6.36 -3.05
N MET A 370 -8.38 -5.13 -2.61
CA MET A 370 -7.66 -4.50 -1.50
C MET A 370 -8.07 -5.08 -0.15
N VAL A 371 -9.33 -5.51 0.02
CA VAL A 371 -9.73 -6.22 1.26
C VAL A 371 -8.98 -7.55 1.40
N VAL A 372 -8.77 -8.28 0.30
CA VAL A 372 -7.98 -9.53 0.33
C VAL A 372 -6.51 -9.24 0.63
N MET A 373 -5.96 -8.17 0.05
CA MET A 373 -4.56 -7.81 0.19
C MET A 373 -4.22 -7.32 1.61
N PHE A 374 -5.02 -6.40 2.16
CA PHE A 374 -4.71 -5.74 3.42
C PHE A 374 -5.45 -6.30 4.63
N ARG A 375 -6.62 -6.92 4.44
CA ARG A 375 -7.52 -7.37 5.52
C ARG A 375 -7.97 -6.26 6.48
N THR A 376 -8.03 -5.03 5.97
CA THR A 376 -8.43 -3.81 6.70
C THR A 376 -9.61 -3.14 5.99
N PRO A 377 -10.86 -3.62 6.18
CA PRO A 377 -12.02 -3.11 5.47
C PRO A 377 -12.22 -1.58 5.58
N PHE A 378 -12.04 -0.96 6.73
CA PHE A 378 -12.24 0.49 6.86
C PHE A 378 -11.20 1.30 6.10
N MET A 379 -9.93 0.86 6.11
CA MET A 379 -8.92 1.46 5.24
C MET A 379 -9.29 1.35 3.77
N VAL A 380 -9.79 0.20 3.32
CA VAL A 380 -10.18 0.01 1.92
C VAL A 380 -11.34 0.91 1.52
N ILE A 381 -12.34 1.08 2.41
CA ILE A 381 -13.43 2.04 2.21
C ILE A 381 -12.86 3.43 1.98
N LEU A 382 -11.98 3.89 2.87
CA LEU A 382 -11.46 5.25 2.84
C LEU A 382 -10.51 5.49 1.65
N LEU A 383 -9.64 4.52 1.32
CA LEU A 383 -8.77 4.58 0.15
C LEU A 383 -9.59 4.69 -1.13
N THR A 384 -10.57 3.80 -1.30
CA THR A 384 -11.39 3.72 -2.52
C THR A 384 -12.27 4.96 -2.64
N ALA A 385 -12.91 5.39 -1.55
CA ALA A 385 -13.74 6.57 -1.55
C ALA A 385 -12.94 7.83 -1.89
N PHE A 386 -11.72 7.95 -1.36
CA PHE A 386 -10.91 9.13 -1.59
C PHE A 386 -10.35 9.22 -3.03
N MET A 387 -9.82 8.12 -3.55
CA MET A 387 -9.25 8.10 -4.91
C MET A 387 -10.29 8.28 -6.02
N LEU A 388 -11.57 8.00 -5.72
CA LEU A 388 -12.70 8.17 -6.64
C LEU A 388 -13.55 9.41 -6.33
N GLU A 389 -13.16 10.25 -5.37
CA GLU A 389 -13.98 11.37 -4.89
C GLU A 389 -15.44 10.97 -4.64
N ALA A 390 -15.62 9.87 -3.90
CA ALA A 390 -16.90 9.24 -3.75
C ALA A 390 -17.93 10.17 -3.10
N SER A 391 -19.06 10.34 -3.79
CA SER A 391 -20.29 10.85 -3.19
C SER A 391 -20.76 9.93 -2.07
N ILE A 392 -21.66 10.41 -1.21
CA ILE A 392 -22.28 9.59 -0.15
C ILE A 392 -22.94 8.33 -0.76
N ASP A 393 -23.48 8.46 -1.96
CA ASP A 393 -24.10 7.38 -2.72
C ASP A 393 -23.08 6.31 -3.14
N LEU A 394 -21.96 6.71 -3.76
CA LEU A 394 -20.89 5.76 -4.09
C LEU A 394 -20.27 5.16 -2.82
N LEU A 395 -20.13 5.93 -1.75
CA LEU A 395 -19.65 5.44 -0.46
C LEU A 395 -20.57 4.33 0.09
N ALA A 396 -21.89 4.47 -0.03
CA ALA A 396 -22.85 3.43 0.36
C ALA A 396 -22.64 2.14 -0.44
N LEU A 397 -22.39 2.24 -1.76
CA LEU A 397 -22.06 1.09 -2.60
C LEU A 397 -20.72 0.45 -2.21
N ILE A 398 -19.68 1.25 -1.95
CA ILE A 398 -18.37 0.77 -1.48
C ILE A 398 -18.53 -0.02 -0.17
N VAL A 399 -19.28 0.51 0.80
CA VAL A 399 -19.55 -0.16 2.08
C VAL A 399 -20.29 -1.48 1.86
N LEU A 400 -21.29 -1.51 0.97
CA LEU A 400 -22.01 -2.72 0.61
C LEU A 400 -21.08 -3.78 -0.01
N ALA A 401 -20.22 -3.37 -0.94
CA ALA A 401 -19.25 -4.26 -1.57
C ALA A 401 -18.25 -4.82 -0.54
N VAL A 402 -17.78 -4.00 0.40
CA VAL A 402 -16.89 -4.44 1.48
C VAL A 402 -17.59 -5.47 2.36
N ALA A 403 -18.84 -5.22 2.77
CA ALA A 403 -19.62 -6.17 3.56
C ALA A 403 -19.78 -7.51 2.81
N ALA A 404 -20.09 -7.48 1.50
CA ALA A 404 -20.19 -8.68 0.69
C ALA A 404 -18.86 -9.45 0.61
N VAL A 405 -17.74 -8.75 0.39
CA VAL A 405 -16.40 -9.37 0.35
C VAL A 405 -16.05 -10.01 1.69
N LEU A 406 -16.37 -9.38 2.82
CA LEU A 406 -16.14 -9.94 4.16
C LEU A 406 -16.97 -11.20 4.43
N ILE A 407 -18.19 -11.29 3.88
CA ILE A 407 -19.04 -12.48 3.98
C ILE A 407 -18.51 -13.62 3.08
N VAL A 408 -18.13 -13.28 1.84
CA VAL A 408 -17.77 -14.28 0.82
C VAL A 408 -16.35 -14.81 0.97
N SER A 409 -15.38 -13.96 1.34
CA SER A 409 -13.96 -14.34 1.39
C SER A 409 -13.67 -15.54 2.29
N PRO A 410 -14.21 -15.65 3.53
CA PRO A 410 -14.00 -16.83 4.38
C PRO A 410 -14.59 -18.11 3.79
N LEU A 411 -15.71 -18.00 3.07
CA LEU A 411 -16.36 -19.15 2.42
C LEU A 411 -15.50 -19.68 1.27
N LEU A 412 -14.96 -18.79 0.45
CA LEU A 412 -14.04 -19.14 -0.63
C LEU A 412 -12.76 -19.79 -0.10
N GLN A 413 -12.20 -19.26 0.98
CA GLN A 413 -11.00 -19.84 1.63
C GLN A 413 -11.27 -21.26 2.15
N ARG A 414 -12.42 -21.49 2.80
CA ARG A 414 -12.82 -22.83 3.29
C ARG A 414 -13.02 -23.81 2.13
N ALA A 415 -13.65 -23.37 1.04
CA ALA A 415 -13.86 -24.20 -0.15
C ALA A 415 -12.54 -24.59 -0.82
N ALA A 416 -11.60 -23.64 -0.92
CA ALA A 416 -10.26 -23.90 -1.45
C ALA A 416 -9.48 -24.91 -0.58
N ALA A 417 -9.52 -24.74 0.75
CA ALA A 417 -8.84 -25.65 1.68
C ALA A 417 -9.36 -27.10 1.59
N LYS A 418 -10.68 -27.28 1.46
CA LYS A 418 -11.30 -28.61 1.28
C LYS A 418 -10.87 -29.31 -0.01
N ARG A 419 -10.61 -28.57 -1.09
CA ARG A 419 -10.14 -29.14 -2.37
C ARG A 419 -8.67 -29.57 -2.34
N THR A 420 -7.88 -29.01 -1.43
CA THR A 420 -6.45 -29.35 -1.27
C THR A 420 -6.18 -30.41 -0.20
N ALA A 421 -7.20 -30.82 0.57
CA ALA A 421 -7.07 -31.93 1.51
C ALA A 421 -6.91 -33.25 0.73
N PRO A 422 -5.91 -34.10 1.06
CA PRO A 422 -5.82 -35.43 0.49
C PRO A 422 -7.12 -36.20 0.77
N ALA A 423 -7.67 -36.89 -0.23
CA ALA A 423 -8.78 -37.81 0.00
C ALA A 423 -8.32 -38.84 1.05
N GLU A 424 -8.96 -38.87 2.22
CA GLU A 424 -8.78 -39.97 3.17
C GLU A 424 -9.07 -41.28 2.40
N ALA A 425 -8.04 -42.13 2.28
CA ALA A 425 -8.22 -43.47 1.78
C ALA A 425 -9.27 -44.17 2.66
N PRO A 426 -10.27 -44.88 2.09
CA PRO A 426 -11.22 -45.61 2.90
C PRO A 426 -10.43 -46.60 3.76
N GLY A 427 -10.50 -46.43 5.07
CA GLY A 427 -9.84 -47.28 6.04
C GLY A 427 -10.11 -48.74 5.71
N GLY A 428 -9.03 -49.51 5.56
CA GLY A 428 -9.09 -50.96 5.42
C GLY A 428 -9.93 -51.50 6.56
N ARG A 429 -11.01 -52.19 6.21
CA ARG A 429 -11.72 -53.04 7.16
C ARG A 429 -10.75 -54.13 7.58
N ASP A 430 -10.54 -54.19 8.88
CA ASP A 430 -9.80 -55.24 9.57
C ASP A 430 -10.24 -56.62 9.09
N ALA A 431 -9.22 -57.46 8.88
CA ALA A 431 -9.37 -58.89 8.74
C ALA A 431 -9.97 -59.47 10.03
N GLY A 432 -11.07 -60.21 9.86
CA GLY A 432 -11.60 -61.17 10.82
C GLY A 432 -11.63 -62.54 10.16
#